data_AF-A0A9D0XA18-F1
#
_entry.id   AF-A0A9D0XA18-F1
#
_cell.length_a   1.000
_cell.length_b   1.000
_cell.length_c   1.000
_cell.angle_alpha   90.00
_cell.angle_beta   90.00
_cell.angle_gamma   90.00
#
_symmetry.space_group_name_H-M   'P 1'
#
loop_
_entity.id
_entity.type
_entity.pdbx_description
1 polymer ?
#
loop_
_entity_poly.entity_id
_entity_poly.type
_entity_poly.pdbx_seq_one_letter_code
_entity_poly.pdbx_strand_id
1 'polypeptide(L)'
;MAPPSDGKRPCVRQRYHCRPAPLPVPSRMGHHHPGYRGEKPERANRHDHDPFQSGGGAQPGNSPPDIPGRNDMTRWYEDIPVGHVLELGSHRFEQDEIIRFATRYDPQYFHIDPAAASHSHFDGLIASGWHTVCIGHRLMVDALFAEEERLLAEGKQPGVSGPSPGVNNMEFKAPVRPGDTVTFKLLINGKRKSNSLPGWGLLFNQISGTNQHGELVYAADLVGFSKLRDFTPPLGLRLAMALSRIPLLNRLVRK
;
A
#
# COMPACT_ATOMS: atom_id res chain seq x y z
N MET A 1 70.33 0.34 -20.17
CA MET A 1 69.49 1.46 -19.69
C MET A 1 68.08 0.94 -19.58
N ALA A 2 67.64 0.62 -18.36
CA ALA A 2 66.32 0.03 -18.09
C ALA A 2 65.25 1.15 -18.01
N PRO A 3 64.00 0.89 -18.43
CA PRO A 3 62.91 1.85 -18.28
C PRO A 3 62.41 1.88 -16.82
N PRO A 4 61.98 3.03 -16.28
CA PRO A 4 61.36 3.09 -14.97
C PRO A 4 59.89 2.66 -15.02
N SER A 5 59.48 2.08 -13.90
CA SER A 5 58.31 1.26 -13.62
C SER A 5 56.99 2.03 -13.39
N ASP A 6 55.89 1.32 -13.66
CA ASP A 6 54.48 1.63 -13.38
C ASP A 6 54.22 2.25 -11.99
N GLY A 7 53.77 3.51 -12.00
CA GLY A 7 53.20 4.21 -10.85
C GLY A 7 51.68 4.03 -10.80
N LYS A 8 51.20 3.16 -9.91
CA LYS A 8 49.79 3.04 -9.53
C LYS A 8 49.25 4.38 -9.00
N ARG A 9 48.21 4.92 -9.62
CA ARG A 9 47.43 6.06 -9.10
C ARG A 9 46.56 5.59 -7.91
N PRO A 10 46.58 6.26 -6.75
CA PRO A 10 45.69 5.91 -5.65
C PRO A 10 44.28 6.49 -5.87
N CYS A 11 43.29 5.65 -5.60
CA CYS A 11 41.86 5.98 -5.56
C CYS A 11 41.59 6.96 -4.39
N VAL A 12 41.13 8.17 -4.71
CA VAL A 12 40.73 9.16 -3.70
C VAL A 12 39.37 8.76 -3.13
N ARG A 13 39.39 8.20 -1.93
CA ARG A 13 38.20 7.87 -1.13
C ARG A 13 37.78 9.12 -0.34
N GLN A 14 36.87 9.91 -0.90
CA GLN A 14 36.32 11.08 -0.20
C GLN A 14 35.41 10.60 0.94
N ARG A 15 35.89 10.72 2.19
CA ARG A 15 35.09 10.49 3.39
C ARG A 15 34.32 11.77 3.69
N TYR A 16 33.00 11.78 3.52
CA TYR A 16 32.17 12.78 4.17
C TYR A 16 32.06 12.42 5.65
N HIS A 17 32.67 13.25 6.50
CA HIS A 17 32.44 13.24 7.95
C HIS A 17 31.62 14.49 8.28
N CYS A 18 30.30 14.37 8.23
CA CYS A 18 29.40 15.30 8.91
C CYS A 18 28.89 14.61 10.18
N ARG A 19 29.49 14.96 11.33
CA ARG A 19 28.84 14.76 12.63
C ARG A 19 27.81 15.87 12.79
N PRO A 20 26.52 15.59 13.06
CA PRO A 20 25.60 16.63 13.47
C PRO A 20 25.97 17.11 14.89
N ALA A 21 25.98 18.43 15.09
CA ALA A 21 26.09 19.02 16.42
C ALA A 21 24.82 18.69 17.24
N PRO A 22 24.92 18.45 18.56
CA PRO A 22 23.75 18.24 19.39
C PRO A 22 22.92 19.53 19.48
N LEU A 23 21.60 19.39 19.29
CA LEU A 23 20.65 20.47 19.50
C LEU A 23 20.63 20.89 20.99
N PRO A 24 20.54 22.19 21.31
CA PRO A 24 20.41 22.63 22.69
C PRO A 24 19.05 22.20 23.25
N VAL A 25 19.09 21.49 24.38
CA VAL A 25 17.90 21.20 25.20
C VAL A 25 17.47 22.50 25.90
N PRO A 26 16.22 22.96 25.81
CA PRO A 26 15.78 24.12 26.56
C PRO A 26 15.76 23.80 28.05
N SER A 27 16.45 24.63 28.83
CA SER A 27 16.38 24.62 30.30
C SER A 27 14.94 24.81 30.77
N ARG A 28 14.52 24.00 31.76
CA ARG A 28 13.24 24.14 32.47
C ARG A 28 13.06 25.58 32.96
N MET A 29 12.23 26.37 32.28
CA MET A 29 11.55 27.51 32.88
C MET A 29 10.15 27.09 33.29
N GLY A 30 9.87 27.28 34.58
CA GLY A 30 8.54 27.09 35.13
C GLY A 30 7.57 28.12 34.58
N HIS A 31 6.44 27.66 34.07
CA HIS A 31 5.29 28.49 33.80
C HIS A 31 4.15 28.07 34.73
N HIS A 32 3.91 28.90 35.74
CA HIS A 32 2.60 29.03 36.35
C HIS A 32 1.63 29.51 35.26
N HIS A 33 0.61 28.70 34.93
CA HIS A 33 -0.59 29.18 34.26
C HIS A 33 -1.74 29.27 35.27
N PRO A 34 -2.48 30.39 35.31
CA PRO A 34 -3.67 30.51 36.15
C PRO A 34 -4.82 29.69 35.55
N GLY A 35 -5.72 29.25 36.43
CA GLY A 35 -6.68 28.18 36.18
C GLY A 35 -7.59 28.37 34.97
N TYR A 36 -7.85 27.24 34.30
CA TYR A 36 -9.01 27.03 33.46
C TYR A 36 -9.74 25.80 33.98
N ARG A 37 -10.83 26.04 34.72
CA ARG A 37 -11.82 25.03 35.12
C ARG A 37 -12.92 25.09 34.06
N GLY A 38 -12.84 24.21 33.06
CA GLY A 38 -13.85 24.03 32.02
C GLY A 38 -14.31 22.58 32.00
N GLU A 39 -15.62 22.38 32.03
CA GLU A 39 -16.34 21.13 32.25
C GLU A 39 -16.09 20.08 31.15
N LYS A 40 -16.20 18.79 31.52
CA LYS A 40 -16.19 17.66 30.57
C LYS A 40 -17.42 17.76 29.66
N PRO A 41 -17.30 17.69 28.33
CA PRO A 41 -18.47 17.54 27.49
C PRO A 41 -18.99 16.10 27.55
N GLU A 42 -20.30 16.01 27.74
CA GLU A 42 -21.14 14.81 27.67
C GLU A 42 -20.95 14.02 26.37
N ARG A 43 -21.08 12.69 26.46
CA ARG A 43 -21.14 11.78 25.31
C ARG A 43 -22.42 12.05 24.52
N ALA A 44 -22.32 12.87 23.48
CA ALA A 44 -23.34 12.92 22.44
C ALA A 44 -23.13 11.76 21.45
N ASN A 45 -24.12 10.86 21.37
CA ASN A 45 -24.27 9.92 20.26
C ASN A 45 -24.40 10.72 18.96
N ARG A 46 -23.31 10.83 18.19
CA ARG A 46 -23.36 11.22 16.78
C ARG A 46 -23.05 9.99 15.96
N HIS A 47 -23.98 9.63 15.08
CA HIS A 47 -23.68 8.74 13.96
C HIS A 47 -22.75 9.53 13.03
N ASP A 48 -21.44 9.35 13.22
CA ASP A 48 -20.44 9.93 12.33
C ASP A 48 -20.56 9.27 10.95
N HIS A 49 -20.81 10.11 9.95
CA HIS A 49 -20.73 9.73 8.54
C HIS A 49 -19.31 9.26 8.20
N ASP A 50 -19.21 8.18 7.42
CA ASP A 50 -17.96 7.61 6.92
C ASP A 50 -17.16 8.68 6.13
N PRO A 51 -15.93 9.03 6.56
CA PRO A 51 -15.14 10.12 5.98
C PRO A 51 -14.56 9.82 4.57
N PHE A 52 -14.86 8.64 3.99
CA PHE A 52 -14.36 8.20 2.68
C PHE A 52 -15.43 8.04 1.60
N GLN A 53 -16.68 8.46 1.83
CA GLN A 53 -17.67 8.50 0.75
C GLN A 53 -17.37 9.66 -0.23
N SER A 54 -16.57 9.37 -1.26
CA SER A 54 -16.59 10.18 -2.48
C SER A 54 -17.88 9.86 -3.25
N GLY A 55 -18.70 10.90 -3.47
CA GLY A 55 -19.90 10.81 -4.28
C GLY A 55 -19.55 10.56 -5.74
N GLY A 56 -19.58 9.29 -6.13
CA GLY A 56 -19.47 8.84 -7.51
C GLY A 56 -20.44 7.69 -7.73
N GLY A 57 -21.72 8.01 -7.91
CA GLY A 57 -22.73 7.01 -8.28
C GLY A 57 -22.39 6.41 -9.64
N ALA A 58 -21.93 5.16 -9.65
CA ALA A 58 -21.90 4.36 -10.85
C ALA A 58 -23.35 4.21 -11.36
N GLN A 59 -23.63 4.72 -12.56
CA GLN A 59 -24.90 4.52 -13.24
C GLN A 59 -25.07 3.02 -13.53
N PRO A 60 -26.16 2.37 -13.07
CA PRO A 60 -26.44 0.99 -13.42
C PRO A 60 -26.97 0.96 -14.86
N GLY A 61 -26.23 0.38 -15.80
CA GLY A 61 -26.80 0.13 -17.14
C GLY A 61 -25.85 -0.11 -18.30
N ASN A 62 -24.56 0.21 -18.20
CA ASN A 62 -23.63 0.00 -19.31
C ASN A 62 -22.58 -1.05 -18.95
N SER A 63 -22.96 -2.33 -19.06
CA SER A 63 -21.96 -3.39 -19.22
C SER A 63 -21.16 -3.09 -20.49
N PRO A 64 -19.84 -2.89 -20.41
CA PRO A 64 -19.02 -2.77 -21.61
C PRO A 64 -19.18 -4.04 -22.46
N PRO A 65 -19.15 -3.94 -23.80
CA PRO A 65 -19.19 -5.13 -24.65
C PRO A 65 -18.03 -6.06 -24.29
N ASP A 66 -18.28 -7.38 -24.39
CA ASP A 66 -17.27 -8.42 -24.18
C ASP A 66 -16.04 -8.15 -25.04
N ILE A 67 -14.95 -7.75 -24.40
CA ILE A 67 -13.63 -7.61 -25.04
C ILE A 67 -12.95 -8.97 -24.95
N PRO A 68 -12.69 -9.67 -26.07
CA PRO A 68 -11.95 -10.93 -26.06
C PRO A 68 -10.55 -10.70 -25.45
N GLY A 69 -10.25 -11.37 -24.34
CA GLY A 69 -8.95 -11.28 -23.65
C GLY A 69 -8.95 -10.56 -22.30
N ARG A 70 -10.09 -10.07 -21.79
CA ARG A 70 -10.21 -9.78 -20.35
C ARG A 70 -10.23 -11.10 -19.60
N ASN A 71 -9.08 -11.50 -19.06
CA ASN A 71 -8.94 -12.74 -18.31
C ASN A 71 -9.96 -12.77 -17.16
N ASP A 72 -10.85 -13.76 -17.19
CA ASP A 72 -11.56 -14.26 -16.02
C ASP A 72 -10.54 -14.69 -14.96
N MET A 73 -10.10 -13.75 -14.12
CA MET A 73 -9.19 -14.07 -13.04
C MET A 73 -10.02 -14.45 -11.83
N THR A 74 -10.30 -15.75 -11.69
CA THR A 74 -10.99 -16.30 -10.52
C THR A 74 -10.27 -15.98 -9.21
N ARG A 75 -8.99 -15.59 -9.23
CA ARG A 75 -8.09 -15.33 -8.08
C ARG A 75 -7.68 -16.59 -7.31
N TRP A 76 -8.00 -17.78 -7.82
CA TRP A 76 -7.33 -19.00 -7.37
C TRP A 76 -5.86 -18.96 -7.79
N TYR A 77 -4.95 -19.38 -6.91
CA TYR A 77 -3.51 -19.31 -7.16
C TYR A 77 -3.11 -19.89 -8.53
N GLU A 78 -3.74 -20.99 -8.95
CA GLU A 78 -3.51 -21.66 -10.22
C GLU A 78 -3.85 -20.78 -11.43
N ASP A 79 -4.97 -20.05 -11.36
CA ASP A 79 -5.58 -19.33 -12.47
C ASP A 79 -5.01 -17.91 -12.66
N ILE A 80 -4.18 -17.43 -11.72
CA ILE A 80 -3.57 -16.10 -11.79
C ILE A 80 -2.34 -16.13 -12.72
N PRO A 81 -2.36 -15.49 -13.90
CA PRO A 81 -1.22 -15.49 -14.81
C PRO A 81 -0.17 -14.48 -14.35
N VAL A 82 1.11 -14.88 -14.42
CA VAL A 82 2.24 -13.93 -14.29
C VAL A 82 2.29 -13.05 -15.52
N GLY A 83 2.59 -11.76 -15.34
CA GLY A 83 2.58 -10.74 -16.39
C GLY A 83 1.21 -10.09 -16.61
N HIS A 84 0.16 -10.57 -15.94
CA HIS A 84 -1.16 -9.96 -16.05
C HIS A 84 -1.21 -8.60 -15.33
N VAL A 85 -1.88 -7.64 -15.97
CA VAL A 85 -2.06 -6.27 -15.49
C VAL A 85 -3.54 -6.03 -15.21
N LEU A 86 -3.86 -5.60 -13.99
CA LEU A 86 -5.18 -5.11 -13.61
C LEU A 86 -5.14 -3.59 -13.61
N GLU A 87 -5.98 -2.98 -14.45
CA GLU A 87 -6.25 -1.54 -14.38
C GLU A 87 -7.17 -1.28 -13.18
N LEU A 88 -6.71 -0.47 -12.23
CA LEU A 88 -7.43 -0.22 -10.97
C LEU A 88 -8.30 1.04 -11.04
N GLY A 89 -8.14 1.85 -12.09
CA GLY A 89 -8.81 3.12 -12.26
C GLY A 89 -7.96 4.32 -11.85
N SER A 90 -8.60 5.48 -11.75
CA SER A 90 -7.92 6.76 -11.52
C SER A 90 -8.56 7.53 -10.38
N HIS A 91 -7.77 8.36 -9.69
CA HIS A 91 -8.23 9.27 -8.65
C HIS A 91 -7.70 10.67 -8.88
N ARG A 92 -8.58 11.67 -8.79
CA ARG A 92 -8.19 13.09 -8.83
C ARG A 92 -7.96 13.59 -7.42
N PHE A 93 -6.76 14.08 -7.15
CA PHE A 93 -6.37 14.58 -5.84
C PHE A 93 -6.76 16.05 -5.69
N GLU A 94 -7.84 16.33 -4.97
CA GLU A 94 -8.24 17.71 -4.69
C GLU A 94 -7.45 18.31 -3.52
N GLN A 95 -7.24 19.62 -3.54
CA GLN A 95 -6.50 20.33 -2.47
C GLN A 95 -7.08 20.06 -1.08
N ASP A 96 -8.40 20.18 -0.92
CA ASP A 96 -9.06 19.99 0.38
C ASP A 96 -8.95 18.56 0.87
N GLU A 97 -8.95 17.58 -0.03
CA GLU A 97 -8.72 16.17 0.30
C GLU A 97 -7.29 15.93 0.79
N ILE A 98 -6.30 16.50 0.08
CA ILE A 98 -4.89 16.44 0.46
C ILE A 98 -4.69 16.98 1.87
N ILE A 99 -5.17 18.21 2.13
CA ILE A 99 -5.01 18.87 3.43
C ILE A 99 -5.72 18.08 4.53
N ARG A 100 -6.94 17.59 4.26
CA ARG A 100 -7.70 16.76 5.22
C ARG A 100 -6.97 15.48 5.58
N PHE A 101 -6.45 14.75 4.60
CA PHE A 101 -5.68 13.53 4.85
C PHE A 101 -4.41 13.85 5.64
N ALA A 102 -3.62 14.82 5.16
CA ALA A 102 -2.34 15.18 5.75
C ALA A 102 -2.49 15.68 7.19
N THR A 103 -3.50 16.50 7.48
CA THR A 103 -3.75 16.98 8.85
C THR A 103 -3.97 15.83 9.83
N ARG A 104 -4.54 14.72 9.38
CA ARG A 104 -4.79 13.55 10.24
C ARG A 104 -3.59 12.60 10.34
N TYR A 105 -2.87 12.38 9.24
CA TYR A 105 -1.90 11.28 9.16
C TYR A 105 -0.47 11.71 8.90
N ASP A 106 -0.25 12.87 8.28
CA ASP A 106 1.09 13.35 7.87
C ASP A 106 1.14 14.90 7.83
N PRO A 107 1.09 15.58 9.00
CA PRO A 107 0.87 17.02 9.09
C PRO A 107 2.16 17.84 8.87
N GLN A 108 2.97 17.47 7.89
CA GLN A 108 4.10 18.29 7.47
C GLN A 108 3.60 19.54 6.75
N TYR A 109 4.26 20.69 6.96
CA TYR A 109 3.77 21.99 6.49
C TYR A 109 3.47 22.03 4.97
N PHE A 110 4.27 21.34 4.16
CA PHE A 110 4.10 21.26 2.69
C PHE A 110 2.95 20.36 2.23
N HIS A 111 2.21 19.75 3.16
CA HIS A 111 0.98 18.98 2.88
C HIS A 111 -0.30 19.64 3.40
N ILE A 112 -0.20 20.64 4.28
CA ILE A 112 -1.37 21.21 4.98
C ILE A 112 -1.56 22.72 4.77
N ASP A 113 -0.51 23.44 4.36
CA ASP A 113 -0.55 24.91 4.19
C ASP A 113 0.01 25.30 2.81
N PRO A 114 -0.84 25.73 1.86
CA PRO A 114 -0.39 26.14 0.53
C PRO A 114 0.62 27.29 0.53
N ALA A 115 0.50 28.25 1.46
CA ALA A 115 1.39 29.40 1.54
C ALA A 115 2.75 29.02 2.16
N ALA A 116 2.76 28.14 3.16
CA ALA A 116 4.02 27.63 3.69
C ALA A 116 4.71 26.67 2.68
N ALA A 117 3.92 25.92 1.91
CA ALA A 117 4.43 24.94 0.96
C ALA A 117 5.23 25.55 -0.20
N SER A 118 4.97 26.80 -0.59
CA SER A 118 5.78 27.53 -1.60
C SER A 118 7.21 27.79 -1.14
N HIS A 119 7.49 27.67 0.17
CA HIS A 119 8.84 27.78 0.71
C HIS A 119 9.54 26.43 0.86
N SER A 120 8.89 25.32 0.49
CA SER A 120 9.47 23.98 0.52
C SER A 120 10.27 23.68 -0.75
N HIS A 121 10.99 22.56 -0.74
CA HIS A 121 11.67 22.05 -1.94
C HIS A 121 10.71 21.74 -3.11
N PHE A 122 9.43 21.52 -2.81
CA PHE A 122 8.42 21.20 -3.82
C PHE A 122 7.76 22.43 -4.44
N ASP A 123 8.06 23.63 -3.94
CA ASP A 123 7.53 24.91 -4.43
C ASP A 123 6.00 24.89 -4.59
N GLY A 124 5.30 24.44 -3.55
CA GLY A 124 3.85 24.34 -3.51
C GLY A 124 3.35 23.10 -2.80
N LEU A 125 2.03 23.06 -2.59
CA LEU A 125 1.35 21.97 -1.89
C LEU A 125 1.46 20.67 -2.69
N ILE A 126 1.73 19.57 -2.00
CA ILE A 126 1.72 18.22 -2.58
C ILE A 126 0.96 17.27 -1.65
N ALA A 127 0.41 16.19 -2.21
CA ALA A 127 -0.16 15.10 -1.42
C ALA A 127 0.95 14.39 -0.62
N SER A 128 0.62 13.89 0.57
CA SER A 128 1.48 12.94 1.28
C SER A 128 1.66 11.69 0.44
N GLY A 129 2.87 11.13 0.38
CA GLY A 129 3.10 9.84 -0.28
C GLY A 129 2.19 8.74 0.26
N TRP A 130 1.89 8.77 1.57
CA TRP A 130 0.97 7.83 2.21
C TRP A 130 -0.48 8.01 1.75
N HIS A 131 -0.89 9.22 1.39
CA HIS A 131 -2.21 9.47 0.79
C HIS A 131 -2.32 8.72 -0.54
N THR A 132 -1.31 8.86 -1.40
CA THR A 132 -1.23 8.16 -2.70
C THR A 132 -1.25 6.64 -2.53
N VAL A 133 -0.52 6.10 -1.54
CA VAL A 133 -0.53 4.67 -1.20
C VAL A 133 -1.93 4.21 -0.81
N CYS A 134 -2.60 4.93 0.09
CA CYS A 134 -3.94 4.58 0.56
C CYS A 134 -4.96 4.57 -0.59
N ILE A 135 -4.92 5.56 -1.47
CA ILE A 135 -5.80 5.63 -2.64
C ILE A 135 -5.55 4.46 -3.60
N GLY A 136 -4.29 4.21 -3.97
CA GLY A 136 -3.96 3.08 -4.85
C GLY A 136 -4.39 1.73 -4.26
N HIS A 137 -4.19 1.54 -2.96
CA HIS A 137 -4.62 0.32 -2.26
C HIS A 137 -6.15 0.21 -2.18
N ARG A 138 -6.87 1.31 -1.95
CA ARG A 138 -8.33 1.33 -1.96
C ARG A 138 -8.88 0.89 -3.32
N LEU A 139 -8.38 1.48 -4.41
CA LEU A 139 -8.76 1.12 -5.77
C LEU A 139 -8.45 -0.34 -6.08
N MET A 140 -7.31 -0.87 -5.59
CA MET A 140 -6.99 -2.29 -5.71
C MET A 140 -8.04 -3.17 -5.03
N VAL A 141 -8.43 -2.86 -3.80
CA VAL A 141 -9.45 -3.62 -3.06
C VAL A 141 -10.81 -3.53 -3.73
N ASP A 142 -11.21 -2.35 -4.20
CA ASP A 142 -12.47 -2.15 -4.93
C ASP A 142 -12.52 -2.99 -6.21
N ALA A 143 -11.45 -2.99 -7.00
CA ALA A 143 -11.34 -3.83 -8.21
C ALA A 143 -11.43 -5.32 -7.88
N LEU A 144 -10.82 -5.76 -6.77
CA LEU A 144 -10.87 -7.15 -6.32
C LEU A 144 -12.28 -7.56 -5.88
N PHE A 145 -13.03 -6.69 -5.20
CA PHE A 145 -14.41 -6.98 -4.80
C PHE A 145 -15.39 -6.92 -5.97
N ALA A 146 -15.23 -5.98 -6.90
CA ALA A 146 -16.04 -5.94 -8.11
C ALA A 146 -15.88 -7.21 -8.95
N GLU A 147 -14.65 -7.74 -9.05
CA GLU A 147 -14.41 -9.02 -9.73
C GLU A 147 -15.03 -10.20 -8.98
N GLU A 148 -15.02 -10.18 -7.64
CA GLU A 148 -15.70 -11.19 -6.83
C GLU A 148 -17.20 -11.24 -7.10
N GLU A 149 -17.86 -10.08 -7.06
CA GLU A 149 -19.29 -9.97 -7.34
C GLU A 149 -19.62 -10.45 -8.76
N ARG A 150 -18.81 -10.07 -9.76
CA ARG A 150 -18.98 -10.51 -11.14
C ARG A 150 -18.91 -12.05 -11.25
N LEU A 151 -17.89 -12.67 -10.66
CA LEU A 151 -17.73 -14.12 -10.70
C LEU A 151 -18.90 -14.85 -10.04
N LEU A 152 -19.38 -14.34 -8.90
CA LEU A 152 -20.54 -14.89 -8.20
C LEU A 152 -21.82 -14.77 -9.04
N ALA A 153 -22.02 -13.63 -9.72
CA ALA A 153 -23.16 -13.42 -10.62
C ALA A 153 -23.15 -14.39 -11.82
N GLU A 154 -21.96 -14.81 -12.26
CA GLU A 154 -21.77 -15.82 -13.31
C GLU A 154 -21.85 -17.27 -12.80
N GLY A 155 -22.14 -17.48 -11.51
CA GLY A 155 -22.16 -18.81 -10.89
C GLY A 155 -20.78 -19.45 -10.72
N LYS A 156 -19.69 -18.67 -10.85
CA LYS A 156 -18.32 -19.11 -10.64
C LYS A 156 -17.93 -18.94 -9.17
N GLN A 157 -16.94 -19.72 -8.73
CA GLN A 157 -16.40 -19.60 -7.38
C GLN A 157 -15.16 -18.68 -7.37
N PRO A 158 -15.21 -17.53 -6.67
CA PRO A 158 -14.04 -16.69 -6.49
C PRO A 158 -13.01 -17.39 -5.59
N GLY A 159 -11.75 -17.15 -5.90
CA GLY A 159 -10.58 -17.55 -5.14
C GLY A 159 -10.40 -16.65 -3.93
N VAL A 160 -9.66 -17.19 -2.96
CA VAL A 160 -9.50 -16.56 -1.65
C VAL A 160 -8.16 -15.84 -1.59
N SER A 161 -8.21 -14.51 -1.54
CA SER A 161 -7.07 -13.67 -1.19
C SER A 161 -6.79 -13.74 0.31
N GLY A 162 -5.52 -13.87 0.67
CA GLY A 162 -5.04 -13.89 2.05
C GLY A 162 -4.36 -12.57 2.44
N PRO A 163 -3.88 -12.46 3.68
CA PRO A 163 -3.20 -11.26 4.15
C PRO A 163 -1.92 -11.01 3.34
N SER A 164 -1.47 -9.75 3.31
CA SER A 164 -0.14 -9.42 2.81
C SER A 164 0.88 -9.60 3.93
N PRO A 165 2.01 -10.31 3.69
CA PRO A 165 3.13 -10.32 4.64
C PRO A 165 3.93 -9.01 4.64
N GLY A 166 3.67 -8.09 3.70
CA GLY A 166 4.27 -6.76 3.68
C GLY A 166 4.56 -6.21 2.28
N VAL A 167 5.28 -5.10 2.30
CA VAL A 167 5.78 -4.36 1.14
C VAL A 167 7.31 -4.47 1.13
N ASN A 168 7.90 -4.88 0.02
CA ASN A 168 9.35 -5.07 -0.09
C ASN A 168 10.09 -3.79 -0.51
N ASN A 169 9.47 -3.02 -1.42
CA ASN A 169 10.02 -1.78 -1.94
C ASN A 169 8.88 -0.78 -2.17
N MET A 170 9.15 0.51 -1.94
CA MET A 170 8.18 1.58 -2.16
C MET A 170 8.92 2.86 -2.57
N GLU A 171 8.47 3.46 -3.67
CA GLU A 171 9.13 4.60 -4.29
C GLU A 171 8.13 5.70 -4.62
N PHE A 172 8.48 6.94 -4.23
CA PHE A 172 7.77 8.17 -4.60
C PHE A 172 8.65 8.93 -5.59
N LYS A 173 8.27 8.90 -6.86
CA LYS A 173 9.11 9.33 -7.98
C LYS A 173 8.86 10.79 -8.38
N ALA A 174 7.62 11.24 -8.27
CA ALA A 174 7.21 12.61 -8.52
C ALA A 174 6.12 13.00 -7.51
N PRO A 175 6.05 14.27 -7.08
CA PRO A 175 5.00 14.73 -6.19
C PRO A 175 3.64 14.68 -6.91
N VAL A 176 2.59 14.31 -6.18
CA VAL A 176 1.20 14.47 -6.63
C VAL A 176 0.72 15.83 -6.15
N ARG A 177 0.28 16.69 -7.08
CA ARG A 177 -0.17 18.05 -6.78
C ARG A 177 -1.69 18.15 -6.77
N PRO A 178 -2.27 19.18 -6.11
CA PRO A 178 -3.69 19.48 -6.24
C PRO A 178 -4.13 19.57 -7.71
N GLY A 179 -5.19 18.83 -8.03
CA GLY A 179 -5.76 18.72 -9.37
C GLY A 179 -5.18 17.60 -10.24
N ASP A 180 -4.07 16.97 -9.83
CA ASP A 180 -3.53 15.82 -10.54
C ASP A 180 -4.50 14.64 -10.50
N THR A 181 -4.54 13.90 -11.61
CA THR A 181 -5.26 12.63 -11.70
C THR A 181 -4.25 11.51 -11.85
N VAL A 182 -4.20 10.61 -10.86
CA VAL A 182 -3.29 9.46 -10.87
C VAL A 182 -4.07 8.21 -11.27
N THR A 183 -3.61 7.54 -12.31
CA THR A 183 -4.14 6.25 -12.78
C THR A 183 -3.28 5.12 -12.24
N PHE A 184 -3.92 4.15 -11.59
CA PHE A 184 -3.25 3.06 -10.91
C PHE A 184 -3.45 1.73 -11.64
N LYS A 185 -2.42 0.90 -11.60
CA LYS A 185 -2.45 -0.48 -12.11
C LYS A 185 -1.69 -1.42 -11.19
N LEU A 186 -2.07 -2.69 -11.22
CA LEU A 186 -1.40 -3.78 -10.51
C LEU A 186 -0.86 -4.79 -11.52
N LEU A 187 0.45 -5.01 -11.52
CA LEU A 187 1.13 -6.03 -12.32
C LEU A 187 1.47 -7.24 -11.44
N ILE A 188 1.16 -8.45 -11.89
CA ILE A 188 1.60 -9.68 -11.23
C ILE A 188 2.99 -10.07 -11.75
N ASN A 189 4.03 -9.77 -10.97
CA ASN A 189 5.43 -10.02 -11.32
C ASN A 189 5.83 -11.49 -11.18
N GLY A 190 5.18 -12.23 -10.29
CA GLY A 190 5.50 -13.63 -10.07
C GLY A 190 4.59 -14.31 -9.07
N LYS A 191 4.69 -15.65 -8.97
CA LYS A 191 4.01 -16.42 -7.95
C LYS A 191 4.81 -17.67 -7.55
N ARG A 192 4.68 -18.09 -6.30
CA ARG A 192 5.23 -19.37 -5.80
C ARG A 192 4.34 -19.98 -4.73
N LYS A 193 4.38 -21.29 -4.53
CA LYS A 193 3.72 -21.92 -3.37
C LYS A 193 4.41 -21.49 -2.06
N SER A 194 3.64 -21.37 -0.99
CA SER A 194 4.17 -21.05 0.33
C SER A 194 4.94 -22.24 0.89
N ASN A 195 6.12 -21.98 1.46
CA ASN A 195 6.93 -23.00 2.10
C ASN A 195 6.48 -23.27 3.56
N SER A 196 5.80 -22.29 4.18
CA SER A 196 5.43 -22.32 5.59
C SER A 196 3.92 -22.51 5.83
N LEU A 197 3.08 -22.20 4.84
CA LEU A 197 1.62 -22.32 4.95
C LEU A 197 1.08 -23.26 3.85
N PRO A 198 0.86 -24.55 4.16
CA PRO A 198 0.29 -25.50 3.22
C PRO A 198 -1.08 -25.03 2.69
N GLY A 199 -1.30 -25.20 1.39
CA GLY A 199 -2.53 -24.76 0.70
C GLY A 199 -2.59 -23.29 0.33
N TRP A 200 -1.49 -22.56 0.53
CA TRP A 200 -1.35 -21.16 0.13
C TRP A 200 -0.17 -20.96 -0.82
N GLY A 201 -0.30 -19.98 -1.69
CA GLY A 201 0.76 -19.43 -2.52
C GLY A 201 0.96 -17.95 -2.25
N LEU A 202 2.10 -17.45 -2.66
CA LEU A 202 2.49 -16.05 -2.60
C LEU A 202 2.45 -15.49 -4.02
N LEU A 203 1.81 -14.35 -4.17
CA LEU A 203 1.83 -13.50 -5.36
C LEU A 203 2.76 -12.33 -5.08
N PHE A 204 3.65 -12.06 -6.03
CA PHE A 204 4.51 -10.90 -6.04
C PHE A 204 3.92 -9.93 -7.05
N ASN A 205 3.49 -8.77 -6.59
CA ASN A 205 2.78 -7.78 -7.38
C ASN A 205 3.52 -6.45 -7.32
N GLN A 206 3.39 -5.66 -8.36
CA GLN A 206 3.81 -4.27 -8.35
C GLN A 206 2.59 -3.40 -8.60
N ILE A 207 2.24 -2.57 -7.62
CA ILE A 207 1.28 -1.48 -7.83
C ILE A 207 2.04 -0.26 -8.32
N SER A 208 1.48 0.47 -9.27
CA SER A 208 2.06 1.73 -9.76
C SER A 208 0.98 2.75 -10.06
N GLY A 209 1.31 4.03 -9.88
CA GLY A 209 0.47 5.18 -10.20
C GLY A 209 1.18 6.12 -11.15
N THR A 210 0.50 6.53 -12.22
CA THR A 210 1.00 7.48 -13.23
C THR A 210 0.04 8.65 -13.34
N ASN A 211 0.54 9.89 -13.36
CA ASN A 211 -0.31 11.08 -13.50
C ASN A 211 -0.80 11.30 -14.95
N GLN A 212 -1.62 12.33 -15.16
CA GLN A 212 -2.13 12.72 -16.48
C GLN A 212 -1.05 13.15 -17.49
N HIS A 213 0.16 13.44 -17.02
CA HIS A 213 1.30 13.80 -17.86
C HIS A 213 2.16 12.59 -18.24
N GLY A 214 1.79 11.38 -17.81
CA GLY A 214 2.56 10.17 -18.05
C GLY A 214 3.74 9.98 -17.10
N GLU A 215 3.84 10.77 -16.04
CA GLU A 215 4.92 10.66 -15.04
C GLU A 215 4.56 9.61 -14.00
N LEU A 216 5.49 8.68 -13.74
CA LEU A 216 5.37 7.74 -12.64
C LEU A 216 5.47 8.51 -11.32
N VAL A 217 4.42 8.48 -10.51
CA VAL A 217 4.40 9.15 -9.19
C VAL A 217 4.70 8.18 -8.05
N TYR A 218 4.23 6.94 -8.19
CA TYR A 218 4.26 5.94 -7.13
C TYR A 218 4.50 4.54 -7.71
N ALA A 219 5.33 3.74 -7.04
CA ALA A 219 5.44 2.31 -7.27
C ALA A 219 5.73 1.56 -5.96
N ALA A 220 5.16 0.37 -5.79
CA ALA A 220 5.49 -0.50 -4.67
C ALA A 220 5.38 -1.99 -5.02
N ASP A 221 6.31 -2.78 -4.46
CA ASP A 221 6.32 -4.24 -4.56
C ASP A 221 5.59 -4.85 -3.38
N LEU A 222 4.39 -5.37 -3.65
CA LEU A 222 3.48 -5.96 -2.68
C LEU A 222 3.54 -7.48 -2.77
N VAL A 223 3.53 -8.14 -1.62
CA VAL A 223 3.35 -9.59 -1.56
C VAL A 223 1.95 -9.88 -1.03
N GLY A 224 1.23 -10.83 -1.62
CA GLY A 224 -0.09 -11.25 -1.16
C GLY A 224 -0.22 -12.75 -1.12
N PHE A 225 -0.89 -13.30 -0.09
CA PHE A 225 -1.26 -14.71 -0.11
C PHE A 225 -2.47 -14.95 -1.05
N SER A 226 -2.48 -16.08 -1.73
CA SER A 226 -3.63 -16.58 -2.48
C SER A 226 -3.78 -18.07 -2.22
N LYS A 227 -5.02 -18.52 -2.01
CA LYS A 227 -5.32 -19.92 -1.71
C LYS A 227 -5.19 -20.78 -2.96
N LEU A 228 -4.63 -21.98 -2.81
CA LEU A 228 -4.63 -23.00 -3.86
C LEU A 228 -6.01 -23.63 -3.91
N ARG A 229 -6.62 -23.68 -5.10
CA ARG A 229 -7.94 -24.30 -5.29
C ARG A 229 -7.90 -25.79 -4.97
N ASP A 230 -6.88 -26.46 -5.48
CA ASP A 230 -6.82 -27.92 -5.55
C ASP A 230 -5.98 -28.54 -4.40
N PHE A 231 -5.75 -27.79 -3.31
CA PHE A 231 -4.92 -28.27 -2.21
C PHE A 231 -5.60 -29.38 -1.41
N THR A 232 -5.01 -30.57 -1.44
CA THR A 232 -5.36 -31.68 -0.55
C THR A 232 -4.26 -31.87 0.49
N PRO A 233 -4.54 -31.74 1.81
CA PRO A 233 -3.53 -31.91 2.84
C PRO A 233 -3.00 -33.36 2.85
N PRO A 234 -1.67 -33.57 2.92
CA PRO A 234 -1.12 -34.92 3.05
C PRO A 234 -1.58 -35.58 4.35
N LEU A 235 -1.63 -36.92 4.38
CA LEU A 235 -2.19 -37.68 5.51
C LEU A 235 -1.57 -37.29 6.86
N GLY A 236 -0.25 -37.11 6.91
CA GLY A 236 0.45 -36.67 8.12
C GLY A 236 -0.01 -35.31 8.64
N LEU A 237 -0.28 -34.36 7.73
CA LEU A 237 -0.83 -33.05 8.11
C LEU A 237 -2.28 -33.16 8.58
N ARG A 238 -3.09 -34.01 7.94
CA ARG A 238 -4.48 -34.29 8.39
C ARG A 238 -4.49 -34.85 9.82
N LEU A 239 -3.61 -35.80 10.11
CA LEU A 239 -3.44 -36.39 11.43
C LEU A 239 -2.98 -35.34 12.45
N ALA A 240 -1.96 -34.55 12.14
CA ALA A 240 -1.48 -33.48 13.03
C ALA A 240 -2.57 -32.44 13.33
N MET A 241 -3.34 -32.02 12.33
CA MET A 241 -4.48 -31.10 12.52
C MET A 241 -5.56 -31.72 13.40
N ALA A 242 -5.90 -33.00 13.20
CA ALA A 242 -6.87 -33.69 14.05
C ALA A 242 -6.40 -33.77 15.51
N LEU A 243 -5.12 -34.08 15.74
CA LEU A 243 -4.52 -34.15 17.08
C LEU A 243 -4.46 -32.78 17.78
N SER A 244 -4.22 -31.70 17.02
CA SER A 244 -4.19 -30.33 17.58
C SER A 244 -5.54 -29.85 18.15
N ARG A 245 -6.65 -30.46 17.72
CA ARG A 245 -8.00 -30.19 18.24
C ARG A 245 -8.30 -30.93 19.55
N ILE A 246 -7.42 -31.84 19.97
CA ILE A 246 -7.51 -32.52 21.26
C ILE A 246 -6.82 -31.63 22.31
N PRO A 247 -7.55 -31.09 23.31
CA PRO A 247 -7.03 -30.05 24.22
C PRO A 247 -5.72 -30.41 24.95
N LEU A 248 -5.49 -31.70 25.23
CA LEU A 248 -4.31 -32.21 25.94
C LEU A 248 -3.05 -32.28 25.06
N LEU A 249 -3.19 -32.49 23.75
CA LEU A 249 -2.07 -32.65 22.80
C LEU A 249 -1.55 -31.32 22.24
N ASN A 250 -2.37 -30.26 22.28
CA ASN A 250 -2.02 -28.94 21.76
C ASN A 250 -0.81 -28.30 22.48
N ARG A 251 -0.53 -28.70 23.74
CA ARG A 251 0.65 -28.24 24.51
C ARG A 251 1.97 -28.90 24.07
N LEU A 252 1.92 -30.07 23.43
CA LEU A 252 3.11 -30.81 22.97
C LEU A 252 3.52 -30.43 21.54
N VAL A 253 2.59 -29.99 20.71
CA VAL A 253 2.81 -29.67 19.28
C VAL A 253 3.36 -28.24 19.07
N ARG A 254 3.31 -27.37 20.09
CA ARG A 254 3.76 -25.97 20.01
C ARG A 254 5.21 -25.72 20.49
N LYS A 255 6.00 -26.76 20.73
CA LYS A 255 7.44 -26.65 21.08
C LYS A 255 8.32 -26.86 19.85
#